data_AF-A0A5B0MGP9-F1
#
_entry.id   AF-A0A5B0MGP9-F1
#
_cell.length_a   1.000
_cell.length_b   1.000
_cell.length_c   1.000
_cell.angle_alpha   90.00
_cell.angle_beta   90.00
_cell.angle_gamma   90.00
#
_symmetry.space_group_name_H-M   'P 1'
#
loop_
_entity.id
_entity.type
_entity.pdbx_description
1 polymer ?
#
loop_
_entity_poly.entity_id
_entity_poly.type
_entity_poly.pdbx_seq_one_letter_code
_entity_poly.pdbx_strand_id
1 'polypeptide(L)'
;MFWYAYSFGSPTAAAIGKGWVEELVSRLTQQPIQNFDSSTNSTLDSNPVTFPLDQPIYVDATHDTVISCIVVALNLTSLASEGPLPTRVMPKKQSFVSSHISPFAANLHAQVVECEGGKKIRFILNDAPVPLTGLRGCPEDAEGFCPLPIAIEALQARIKEIDYQNDCNGEDGYAPPFGGGGIVDGRPPSSV
;
A
#
# COMPACT_ATOMS: atom_id res chain seq x y z
N MET A 1 -13.27 13.78 -3.44
CA MET A 1 -13.47 12.67 -4.40
C MET A 1 -12.36 11.63 -4.28
N PHE A 2 -11.09 11.98 -4.53
CA PHE A 2 -9.97 11.01 -4.57
C PHE A 2 -9.81 10.15 -3.30
N TRP A 3 -9.86 10.74 -2.10
CA TRP A 3 -9.83 10.02 -0.80
C TRP A 3 -10.84 8.87 -0.71
N TYR A 4 -12.08 9.13 -1.13
CA TYR A 4 -13.21 8.20 -0.99
C TYR A 4 -13.35 7.20 -2.14
N ALA A 5 -12.67 7.44 -3.28
CA ALA A 5 -12.79 6.60 -4.46
C ALA A 5 -11.60 5.67 -4.64
N TYR A 6 -10.37 6.17 -4.42
CA TYR A 6 -9.14 5.47 -4.79
C TYR A 6 -8.06 5.53 -3.70
N SER A 7 -8.41 5.84 -2.46
CA SER A 7 -7.44 5.95 -1.36
C SER A 7 -8.00 5.43 -0.05
N PHE A 8 -7.43 5.86 1.08
CA PHE A 8 -7.72 5.34 2.43
C PHE A 8 -9.20 5.25 2.80
N GLY A 9 -10.06 6.13 2.25
CA GLY A 9 -11.51 6.11 2.52
C GLY A 9 -12.34 5.29 1.53
N SER A 10 -11.71 4.63 0.56
CA SER A 10 -12.38 3.74 -0.38
C SER A 10 -12.40 2.31 0.17
N PRO A 11 -13.54 1.60 0.15
CA PRO A 11 -13.64 0.26 0.71
C PRO A 11 -12.83 -0.79 -0.07
N THR A 12 -12.34 -0.50 -1.27
CA THR A 12 -11.65 -1.50 -2.10
C THR A 12 -10.19 -1.14 -2.38
N ALA A 13 -9.71 0.01 -1.91
CA ALA A 13 -8.38 0.51 -2.28
C ALA A 13 -7.25 -0.40 -1.81
N ALA A 14 -7.34 -0.96 -0.61
CA ALA A 14 -6.31 -1.88 -0.11
C ALA A 14 -6.26 -3.17 -0.95
N ALA A 15 -7.43 -3.71 -1.32
CA ALA A 15 -7.52 -4.89 -2.17
C ALA A 15 -6.96 -4.65 -3.58
N ILE A 16 -7.29 -3.52 -4.21
CA ILE A 16 -6.73 -3.14 -5.51
C ILE A 16 -5.20 -3.03 -5.47
N GLY A 17 -4.63 -2.51 -4.37
CA GLY A 17 -3.18 -2.42 -4.19
C GLY A 17 -2.49 -3.71 -3.76
N LYS A 18 -3.25 -4.73 -3.29
CA LYS A 18 -2.71 -5.96 -2.67
C LYS A 18 -1.72 -6.69 -3.58
N GLY A 19 -2.06 -6.87 -4.86
CA GLY A 19 -1.24 -7.67 -5.77
C GLY A 19 0.17 -7.10 -5.96
N TRP A 20 0.32 -5.79 -6.08
CA TRP A 20 1.64 -5.17 -6.18
C TRP A 20 2.47 -5.32 -4.89
N VAL A 21 1.82 -5.32 -3.71
CA VAL A 21 2.50 -5.56 -2.43
C VAL A 21 2.96 -7.02 -2.32
N GLU A 22 2.18 -7.98 -2.85
CA GLU A 22 2.60 -9.38 -2.95
C GLU A 22 3.83 -9.55 -3.86
N GLU A 23 3.83 -8.89 -5.03
CA GLU A 23 4.97 -8.85 -5.94
C GLU A 23 6.20 -8.21 -5.27
N LEU A 24 6.02 -7.10 -4.53
CA LEU A 24 7.11 -6.47 -3.79
C LEU A 24 7.70 -7.43 -2.75
N VAL A 25 6.87 -8.09 -1.94
CA VAL A 25 7.34 -9.07 -0.94
C VAL A 25 8.05 -10.25 -1.61
N SER A 26 7.56 -10.70 -2.77
CA SER A 26 8.21 -11.73 -3.57
C SER A 26 9.62 -11.30 -4.02
N ARG A 27 9.78 -10.06 -4.51
CA ARG A 27 11.09 -9.48 -4.88
C ARG A 27 12.02 -9.32 -3.67
N LEU A 28 11.50 -8.86 -2.52
CA LEU A 28 12.29 -8.66 -1.29
C LEU A 28 12.79 -9.97 -0.67
N THR A 29 11.99 -11.04 -0.77
CA THR A 29 12.32 -12.37 -0.22
C THR A 29 13.00 -13.29 -1.24
N GLN A 30 12.98 -12.90 -2.52
CA GLN A 30 13.38 -13.72 -3.65
C GLN A 30 12.66 -15.08 -3.67
N GLN A 31 11.39 -15.10 -3.25
CA GLN A 31 10.54 -16.28 -3.26
C GLN A 31 9.34 -16.07 -4.19
N PRO A 32 9.05 -16.98 -5.13
CA PRO A 32 7.88 -16.85 -6.01
C PRO A 32 6.56 -16.80 -5.25
N ILE A 33 5.59 -16.06 -5.78
CA ILE A 33 4.22 -16.03 -5.26
C ILE A 33 3.63 -17.44 -5.37
N GLN A 34 3.00 -17.91 -4.28
CA GLN A 34 2.44 -19.27 -4.19
C GLN A 34 0.92 -19.31 -4.36
N ASN A 35 0.23 -18.26 -3.92
CA ASN A 35 -1.22 -18.15 -3.95
C ASN A 35 -1.59 -16.93 -4.80
N PHE A 36 -2.50 -17.12 -5.75
CA PHE A 36 -2.96 -16.08 -6.67
C PHE A 36 -4.43 -15.76 -6.38
N ASP A 37 -4.67 -15.12 -5.22
CA ASP A 37 -6.00 -14.79 -4.73
C ASP A 37 -6.35 -13.29 -4.87
N SER A 38 -5.49 -12.54 -5.56
CA SER A 38 -5.54 -11.08 -5.73
C SER A 38 -5.54 -10.69 -7.22
N SER A 39 -5.05 -9.48 -7.54
CA SER A 39 -4.85 -9.02 -8.92
C SER A 39 -3.58 -9.57 -9.61
N THR A 40 -2.79 -10.40 -8.93
CA THR A 40 -1.59 -11.05 -9.48
C THR A 40 -1.93 -12.02 -10.61
N ASN A 41 -0.99 -12.25 -11.53
CA ASN A 41 -1.20 -13.13 -12.69
C ASN A 41 -0.30 -14.35 -12.61
N SER A 42 -0.89 -15.52 -12.32
CA SER A 42 -0.15 -16.77 -12.15
C SER A 42 0.71 -17.18 -13.34
N THR A 43 0.35 -16.80 -14.57
CA THR A 43 1.13 -17.13 -15.77
C THR A 43 2.35 -16.22 -15.92
N LEU A 44 2.24 -14.94 -15.56
CA LEU A 44 3.34 -13.98 -15.64
C LEU A 44 4.29 -14.11 -14.44
N ASP A 45 3.74 -14.24 -13.24
CA ASP A 45 4.50 -14.18 -11.98
C ASP A 45 5.20 -15.51 -11.65
N SER A 46 4.75 -16.61 -12.25
CA SER A 46 5.42 -17.92 -12.14
C SER A 46 6.52 -18.14 -13.18
N ASN A 47 6.70 -17.21 -14.12
CA ASN A 47 7.67 -17.33 -15.19
C ASN A 47 8.87 -16.39 -14.95
N PRO A 48 10.09 -16.91 -14.75
CA PRO A 48 11.27 -16.10 -14.43
C PRO A 48 11.67 -15.13 -15.55
N VAL A 49 11.17 -15.33 -16.78
CA VAL A 49 11.41 -14.40 -17.89
C VAL A 49 10.57 -13.13 -17.74
N THR A 50 9.34 -13.24 -17.24
CA THR A 50 8.41 -12.12 -17.08
C THR A 50 8.39 -11.55 -15.68
N PHE A 51 8.76 -12.35 -14.67
CA PHE A 51 8.86 -11.94 -13.28
C PHE A 51 10.15 -12.48 -12.63
N PRO A 52 11.32 -11.92 -13.00
CA PRO A 52 12.59 -12.25 -12.36
C PRO A 52 12.65 -11.73 -10.91
N LEU A 53 13.34 -12.45 -10.02
CA LEU A 53 13.45 -12.10 -8.59
C LEU A 53 14.88 -11.68 -8.17
N ASP A 54 15.82 -11.73 -9.10
CA ASP A 54 17.25 -11.50 -8.87
C ASP A 54 17.77 -10.22 -9.56
N GLN A 55 16.90 -9.25 -9.80
CA GLN A 55 17.30 -7.94 -10.33
C GLN A 55 17.63 -6.94 -9.22
N PRO A 56 18.64 -6.08 -9.42
CA PRO A 56 18.98 -5.02 -8.48
C PRO A 56 18.00 -3.84 -8.53
N ILE A 57 17.28 -3.66 -9.64
CA ILE A 57 16.35 -2.55 -9.88
C ILE A 57 15.12 -3.11 -10.61
N TYR A 58 13.94 -2.74 -10.10
CA TYR A 58 12.65 -2.98 -10.73
C TYR A 58 11.98 -1.64 -11.00
N VAL A 59 11.28 -1.51 -12.13
CA VAL A 59 10.55 -0.29 -12.49
C VAL A 59 9.21 -0.68 -13.09
N ASP A 60 8.13 -0.32 -12.40
CA ASP A 60 6.75 -0.53 -12.84
C ASP A 60 6.13 0.84 -13.17
N ALA A 61 5.38 0.93 -14.28
CA ALA A 61 4.64 2.14 -14.66
C ALA A 61 3.14 1.88 -14.52
N THR A 62 2.43 2.79 -13.86
CA THR A 62 1.01 2.62 -13.57
C THR A 62 0.27 3.98 -13.50
N HIS A 63 -1.02 3.94 -13.15
CA HIS A 63 -1.88 5.11 -13.03
C HIS A 63 -1.86 5.71 -11.61
N ASP A 64 -2.22 6.99 -11.52
CA ASP A 64 -2.37 7.77 -10.29
C ASP A 64 -3.24 7.07 -9.23
N THR A 65 -4.37 6.51 -9.65
CA THR A 65 -5.29 5.76 -8.79
C THR A 65 -4.65 4.50 -8.23
N VAL A 66 -3.82 3.80 -9.02
CA VAL A 66 -3.14 2.58 -8.59
C VAL A 66 -2.01 2.88 -7.62
N ILE A 67 -1.21 3.94 -7.84
CA ILE A 67 -0.22 4.41 -6.86
C ILE A 67 -0.90 4.70 -5.52
N SER A 68 -2.05 5.38 -5.54
CA SER A 68 -2.83 5.67 -4.34
C SER A 68 -3.33 4.39 -3.64
N CYS A 69 -3.83 3.39 -4.38
CA CYS A 69 -4.21 2.10 -3.82
C CYS A 69 -3.01 1.34 -3.23
N ILE A 70 -1.83 1.38 -3.87
CA ILE A 70 -0.60 0.77 -3.35
C ILE A 70 -0.19 1.42 -2.02
N VAL A 71 -0.24 2.75 -1.92
CA VAL A 71 0.05 3.49 -0.69
C VAL A 71 -0.84 3.04 0.47
N VAL A 72 -2.11 2.72 0.20
CA VAL A 72 -3.07 2.20 1.17
C VAL A 72 -2.79 0.73 1.52
N ALA A 73 -2.48 -0.11 0.53
CA ALA A 73 -2.14 -1.52 0.73
C ALA A 73 -0.84 -1.69 1.55
N LEU A 74 0.14 -0.80 1.37
CA LEU A 74 1.37 -0.70 2.17
C LEU A 74 1.13 -0.16 3.59
N ASN A 75 -0.09 0.25 3.92
CA ASN A 75 -0.47 0.82 5.21
C ASN A 75 0.36 2.06 5.60
N LEU A 76 0.59 2.98 4.67
CA LEU A 76 1.32 4.24 4.93
C LEU A 76 0.43 5.28 5.65
N THR A 77 0.00 4.95 6.87
CA THR A 77 -1.05 5.64 7.64
C THR A 77 -0.74 7.08 8.01
N SER A 78 0.52 7.51 7.96
CA SER A 78 0.92 8.91 8.19
C SER A 78 0.23 9.88 7.19
N LEU A 79 -0.08 9.40 5.99
CA LEU A 79 -0.81 10.16 4.96
C LEU A 79 -2.32 10.27 5.25
N ALA A 80 -2.81 9.59 6.29
CA ALA A 80 -4.22 9.47 6.65
C ALA A 80 -4.46 9.73 8.16
N SER A 81 -3.50 10.31 8.87
CA SER A 81 -3.53 10.43 10.34
C SER A 81 -4.73 11.21 10.90
N GLU A 82 -5.30 12.14 10.13
CA GLU A 82 -6.49 12.91 10.54
C GLU A 82 -7.82 12.14 10.33
N GLY A 83 -7.77 10.97 9.71
CA GLY A 83 -8.94 10.17 9.39
C GLY A 83 -9.75 10.69 8.20
N PRO A 84 -11.05 10.38 8.12
CA PRO A 84 -11.89 10.71 6.96
C PRO A 84 -11.99 12.22 6.69
N LEU A 85 -11.86 12.61 5.42
CA LEU A 85 -11.95 14.02 5.02
C LEU A 85 -13.38 14.58 5.19
N PRO A 86 -13.58 15.71 5.88
CA PRO A 86 -14.91 16.30 5.99
C PRO A 86 -15.46 16.73 4.62
N THR A 87 -16.75 16.48 4.40
CA THR A 87 -17.42 16.72 3.09
C THR A 87 -18.00 18.12 2.93
N ARG A 88 -18.06 18.91 4.01
CA ARG A 88 -18.72 20.23 4.04
C ARG A 88 -17.80 21.40 4.39
N VAL A 89 -16.58 21.12 4.82
CA VAL A 89 -15.61 22.15 5.24
C VAL A 89 -14.22 21.76 4.77
N MET A 90 -13.37 22.74 4.49
CA MET A 90 -11.96 22.52 4.23
C MET A 90 -11.20 22.48 5.55
N PRO A 91 -10.52 21.37 5.92
CA PRO A 91 -9.71 21.32 7.13
C PRO A 91 -8.54 22.30 7.06
N LYS A 92 -8.20 22.94 8.19
CA LYS A 92 -7.03 23.82 8.30
C LYS A 92 -5.69 23.05 8.25
N LYS A 93 -5.69 21.78 8.65
CA LYS A 93 -4.56 20.85 8.57
C LYS A 93 -5.08 19.56 7.95
N GLN A 94 -4.34 19.01 6.99
CA GLN A 94 -4.72 17.81 6.25
C GLN A 94 -3.49 16.93 6.13
N SER A 95 -3.57 15.71 6.65
CA SER A 95 -2.55 14.67 6.39
C SER A 95 -2.64 14.17 4.95
N PHE A 96 -3.86 14.09 4.43
CA PHE A 96 -4.12 13.62 3.08
C PHE A 96 -4.16 14.77 2.07
N VAL A 97 -3.24 14.75 1.11
CA VAL A 97 -3.21 15.69 -0.01
C VAL A 97 -2.94 14.89 -1.29
N SER A 98 -3.93 14.82 -2.18
CA SER A 98 -3.85 13.99 -3.41
C SER A 98 -2.64 14.35 -4.29
N SER A 99 -2.28 15.64 -4.40
CA SER A 99 -1.12 16.09 -5.18
C SER A 99 0.23 15.74 -4.55
N HIS A 100 0.28 15.31 -3.28
CA HIS A 100 1.50 14.78 -2.66
C HIS A 100 1.64 13.27 -2.86
N ILE A 101 0.57 12.58 -3.24
CA ILE A 101 0.54 11.13 -3.43
C ILE A 101 0.69 10.80 -4.91
N SER A 102 -0.21 11.32 -5.74
CA SER A 102 -0.27 11.02 -7.17
C SER A 102 -0.29 12.28 -8.04
N PRO A 103 0.75 13.15 -7.99
CA PRO A 103 0.92 14.19 -9.01
C PRO A 103 1.20 13.58 -10.39
N PHE A 104 1.24 14.41 -11.44
CA PHE A 104 1.77 13.95 -12.72
C PHE A 104 3.22 13.49 -12.56
N ALA A 105 3.55 12.34 -13.15
CA ALA A 105 4.84 11.68 -13.01
C ALA A 105 5.20 11.33 -11.54
N ALA A 106 4.19 11.01 -10.73
CA ALA A 106 4.38 10.49 -9.39
C ALA A 106 5.32 9.27 -9.38
N ASN A 107 6.12 9.17 -8.32
CA ASN A 107 7.03 8.06 -8.11
C ASN A 107 6.97 7.56 -6.67
N LEU A 108 7.04 6.24 -6.51
CA LEU A 108 7.13 5.54 -5.24
C LEU A 108 8.31 4.58 -5.30
N HIS A 109 9.27 4.74 -4.40
CA HIS A 109 10.50 3.97 -4.38
C HIS A 109 10.55 3.13 -3.11
N ALA A 110 10.68 1.81 -3.25
CA ALA A 110 11.11 0.94 -2.16
C ALA A 110 12.63 0.82 -2.21
N GLN A 111 13.33 1.33 -1.20
CA GLN A 111 14.79 1.32 -1.14
C GLN A 111 15.27 0.37 -0.05
N VAL A 112 15.98 -0.69 -0.42
CA VAL A 112 16.71 -1.53 0.53
C VAL A 112 18.16 -1.05 0.60
N VAL A 113 18.61 -0.72 1.80
CA VAL A 113 19.97 -0.23 2.06
C VAL A 113 20.63 -1.11 3.12
N GLU A 114 21.92 -1.37 2.95
CA GLU A 114 22.74 -2.09 3.93
C GLU A 114 23.61 -1.09 4.70
N CYS A 115 23.44 -1.03 6.02
CA CYS A 115 24.19 -0.17 6.93
C CYS A 115 24.88 -1.01 8.02
N GLU A 116 25.65 -0.37 8.91
CA GLU A 116 26.36 -1.02 10.05
C GLU A 116 25.45 -1.73 11.10
N GLY A 117 24.15 -1.87 10.83
CA GLY A 117 23.18 -2.62 11.65
C GLY A 117 22.32 -3.58 10.84
N GLY A 118 22.75 -3.95 9.63
CA GLY A 118 22.03 -4.84 8.72
C GLY A 118 21.17 -4.11 7.68
N LYS A 119 20.41 -4.89 6.91
CA LYS A 119 19.55 -4.37 5.85
C LYS A 119 18.31 -3.68 6.41
N LYS A 120 18.00 -2.51 5.88
CA LYS A 120 16.83 -1.70 6.20
C LYS A 120 16.09 -1.36 4.91
N ILE A 121 14.79 -1.11 5.02
CA ILE A 121 13.95 -0.63 3.92
C ILE A 121 13.30 0.69 4.29
N ARG A 122 13.14 1.58 3.31
CA ARG A 122 12.27 2.76 3.40
C ARG A 122 11.46 2.93 2.12
N PHE A 123 10.37 3.69 2.23
CA PHE A 123 9.61 4.13 1.07
C PHE A 123 9.78 5.64 0.88
N ILE A 124 10.07 6.04 -0.36
CA ILE A 124 10.11 7.46 -0.76
C ILE A 124 8.96 7.69 -1.75
N LEU A 125 8.09 8.62 -1.42
CA LEU A 125 6.96 9.03 -2.27
C LEU A 125 7.20 10.47 -2.71
N ASN A 126 7.42 10.67 -4.01
CA ASN A 126 7.68 12.00 -4.59
C ASN A 126 8.79 12.76 -3.84
N ASP A 127 9.96 12.12 -3.73
CA ASP A 127 11.17 12.63 -3.05
C ASP A 127 11.08 12.82 -1.53
N ALA A 128 9.96 12.45 -0.88
CA ALA A 128 9.81 12.49 0.57
C ALA A 128 9.79 11.08 1.19
N PRO A 129 10.63 10.79 2.21
CA PRO A 129 10.51 9.57 3.00
C PRO A 129 9.13 9.51 3.69
N VAL A 130 8.48 8.36 3.62
CA VAL A 130 7.19 8.13 4.28
C VAL A 130 7.40 7.26 5.53
N PRO A 131 6.98 7.71 6.72
CA PRO A 131 7.08 6.90 7.94
C PRO A 131 6.33 5.57 7.81
N LEU A 132 6.99 4.48 8.22
CA LEU A 132 6.45 3.11 8.19
C LEU A 132 5.78 2.70 9.50
N THR A 133 5.39 3.67 10.33
CA THR A 133 4.76 3.44 11.65
C THR A 133 3.40 2.75 11.57
N GLY A 134 2.77 2.70 10.39
CA GLY A 134 1.59 1.87 10.14
C GLY A 134 1.89 0.38 10.03
N LEU A 135 3.15 0.00 9.73
CA LEU A 135 3.58 -1.39 9.71
C LEU A 135 4.01 -1.83 11.11
N ARG A 136 3.42 -2.92 11.60
CA ARG A 136 3.64 -3.42 12.96
C ARG A 136 5.13 -3.69 13.20
N GLY A 137 5.67 -3.09 14.27
CA GLY A 137 7.05 -3.30 14.71
C GLY A 137 8.08 -2.38 14.04
N CYS A 138 7.72 -1.64 12.99
CA CYS A 138 8.60 -0.64 12.43
C CYS A 138 8.73 0.56 13.39
N PRO A 139 9.96 1.01 13.71
CA PRO A 139 10.17 2.14 14.60
C PRO A 139 9.80 3.47 13.93
N GLU A 140 9.63 4.51 14.74
CA GLU A 140 9.72 5.87 14.23
C GLU A 140 11.18 6.18 13.90
N ASP A 141 11.44 6.63 12.67
CA ASP A 141 12.77 6.90 12.15
C ASP A 141 12.72 8.17 11.30
N ALA A 142 13.66 9.09 11.54
CA ALA A 142 13.67 10.40 10.89
C ALA A 142 13.88 10.31 9.37
N GLU A 143 14.47 9.22 8.88
CA GLU A 143 14.71 8.96 7.46
C GLU A 143 13.73 7.92 6.89
N GLY A 144 12.75 7.47 7.67
CA GLY A 144 11.71 6.52 7.27
C GLY A 144 12.17 5.06 7.19
N PHE A 145 13.31 4.70 7.80
CA PHE A 145 13.81 3.34 7.76
C PHE A 145 13.10 2.38 8.73
N CYS A 146 12.89 1.15 8.27
CA CYS A 146 12.52 0.00 9.09
C CYS A 146 13.49 -1.16 8.84
N PRO A 147 13.89 -1.94 9.87
CA PRO A 147 14.66 -3.17 9.65
C PRO A 147 13.97 -4.09 8.65
N LEU A 148 14.69 -4.57 7.64
CA LEU A 148 14.11 -5.30 6.52
C LEU A 148 13.32 -6.56 6.97
N PRO A 149 13.80 -7.40 7.91
CA PRO A 149 13.03 -8.56 8.38
C PRO A 149 11.69 -8.17 9.02
N ILE A 150 11.66 -7.08 9.79
CA ILE A 150 10.44 -6.58 10.45
C ILE A 150 9.46 -6.07 9.41
N ALA A 151 9.93 -5.31 8.42
CA ALA A 151 9.09 -4.82 7.34
C ALA A 151 8.49 -5.96 6.51
N ILE A 152 9.27 -6.99 6.17
CA ILE A 152 8.77 -8.17 5.45
C ILE A 152 7.67 -8.88 6.25
N GLU A 153 7.90 -9.13 7.54
CA GLU A 153 6.89 -9.76 8.41
C GLU A 153 5.62 -8.93 8.49
N ALA A 154 5.75 -7.61 8.65
CA ALA A 154 4.61 -6.70 8.72
C ALA A 154 3.83 -6.63 7.39
N LEU A 155 4.52 -6.60 6.25
CA LEU A 155 3.89 -6.61 4.93
C LEU A 155 3.20 -7.95 4.66
N GLN A 156 3.79 -9.08 5.04
CA GLN A 156 3.14 -10.39 4.96
C GLN A 156 1.89 -10.47 5.83
N ALA A 157 1.92 -9.89 7.03
CA ALA A 157 0.75 -9.78 7.90
C ALA A 157 -0.33 -8.90 7.26
N ARG A 158 0.06 -7.76 6.66
CA ARG A 158 -0.85 -6.85 5.96
C ARG A 158 -1.50 -7.49 4.74
N ILE A 159 -0.74 -8.24 3.93
CA ILE A 159 -1.27 -9.01 2.79
C ILE A 159 -2.36 -9.99 3.26
N LYS A 160 -2.11 -10.72 4.35
CA LYS A 160 -3.10 -11.67 4.92
C LYS A 160 -4.33 -10.98 5.50
N GLU A 161 -4.19 -9.74 5.93
CA GLU A 161 -5.30 -8.95 6.45
C GLU A 161 -6.29 -8.59 5.33
N ILE A 162 -5.79 -8.27 4.14
CA ILE A 162 -6.57 -7.80 2.99
C ILE A 162 -7.19 -8.99 2.26
N ASP A 163 -8.51 -9.14 2.40
CA ASP A 163 -9.28 -10.17 1.71
C ASP A 163 -9.78 -9.61 0.36
N TYR A 164 -9.05 -9.89 -0.71
CA TYR A 164 -9.39 -9.38 -2.04
C TYR A 164 -10.77 -9.84 -2.51
N GLN A 165 -11.17 -11.08 -2.19
CA GLN A 165 -12.43 -11.63 -2.67
C GLN A 165 -13.59 -10.99 -1.94
N ASN A 166 -13.50 -10.82 -0.63
CA ASN A 166 -14.52 -10.10 0.13
C ASN A 166 -14.54 -8.61 -0.25
N ASP A 167 -13.38 -7.95 -0.22
CA ASP A 167 -13.28 -6.50 -0.34
C ASP A 167 -13.66 -6.01 -1.76
N CYS A 168 -13.40 -6.81 -2.81
CA CYS A 168 -13.78 -6.46 -4.19
C CYS A 168 -15.06 -7.16 -4.70
N ASN A 169 -15.29 -8.42 -4.32
CA ASN A 169 -16.30 -9.29 -4.94
C ASN A 169 -17.38 -9.77 -3.95
N GLY A 170 -17.45 -9.22 -2.74
CA GLY A 170 -18.43 -9.62 -1.73
C GLY A 170 -19.88 -9.52 -2.23
N GLU A 171 -20.68 -10.55 -1.97
CA GLU A 171 -22.03 -10.73 -2.52
C GLU A 171 -22.98 -9.57 -2.20
N ASP A 172 -22.84 -8.96 -1.02
CA ASP A 172 -23.71 -7.87 -0.56
C ASP A 172 -23.23 -6.47 -0.96
N GLY A 173 -22.01 -6.34 -1.51
CA GLY A 173 -21.41 -5.07 -1.96
C GLY A 173 -21.48 -3.92 -0.95
N TYR A 174 -20.36 -3.53 -0.33
CA TYR A 174 -20.39 -2.39 0.58
C TYR A 174 -20.53 -1.05 -0.17
N ALA A 175 -21.67 -0.39 -0.03
CA ALA A 175 -21.89 0.98 -0.46
C ALA A 175 -21.64 1.95 0.71
N PRO A 176 -20.54 2.72 0.72
CA PRO A 176 -20.26 3.64 1.83
C PRO A 176 -21.35 4.72 1.94
N PRO A 177 -21.81 5.06 3.15
CA PRO A 177 -22.73 6.18 3.34
C PRO A 177 -22.06 7.51 2.95
N PHE A 178 -22.85 8.58 2.84
CA PHE A 178 -22.30 9.92 2.61
C PHE A 178 -21.25 10.27 3.68
N GLY A 179 -20.00 10.53 3.25
CA GLY A 179 -18.85 10.70 4.14
C GLY A 179 -17.98 9.46 4.33
N GLY A 180 -18.23 8.37 3.59
CA GLY A 180 -17.34 7.22 3.42
C GLY A 180 -17.27 6.25 4.59
N GLY A 181 -18.29 6.22 5.46
CA GLY A 181 -18.46 5.17 6.46
C GLY A 181 -17.39 5.09 7.56
N GLY A 182 -16.50 6.08 7.66
CA GLY A 182 -15.40 6.06 8.62
C GLY A 182 -14.18 5.25 8.18
N ILE A 183 -14.13 4.80 6.93
CA ILE A 183 -13.02 3.99 6.41
C ILE A 183 -11.73 4.83 6.36
N VAL A 184 -10.63 4.23 6.82
CA VAL A 184 -9.29 4.84 6.85
C VAL A 184 -8.18 3.87 6.45
N ASP A 185 -8.49 2.60 6.22
CA ASP A 185 -7.54 1.52 5.93
C ASP A 185 -7.75 0.93 4.53
N GLY A 186 -8.66 1.50 3.73
CA GLY A 186 -8.93 1.08 2.36
C GLY A 186 -9.79 -0.17 2.22
N ARG A 187 -10.56 -0.54 3.26
CA ARG A 187 -11.29 -1.80 3.35
C ARG A 187 -12.75 -1.58 3.74
N PRO A 188 -13.68 -2.48 3.38
CA PRO A 188 -15.03 -2.38 3.91
C PRO A 188 -15.01 -2.73 5.41
N PRO A 189 -15.95 -2.24 6.22
CA PRO A 189 -16.10 -2.69 7.59
C PRO A 189 -16.25 -4.21 7.62
N SER A 190 -15.51 -4.90 8.51
CA SER A 190 -15.72 -6.33 8.71
C SER A 190 -17.18 -6.57 9.13
N SER A 191 -17.88 -7.45 8.43
CA SER A 191 -19.19 -7.93 8.87
C SER A 191 -19.04 -8.56 10.26
N VAL A 192 -19.68 -7.94 11.26
CA VAL A 192 -19.76 -8.48 12.64
C VAL A 192 -20.62 -9.74 12.64
#